data_AF-A0A2C9CM77-F1
#
_entry.id   AF-A0A2C9CM77-F1
#
_cell.length_a   1.000
_cell.length_b   1.000
_cell.length_c   1.000
_cell.angle_alpha   90.00
_cell.angle_beta   90.00
_cell.angle_gamma   90.00
#
_symmetry.space_group_name_H-M   'P 1'
#
loop_
_entity.id
_entity.type
_entity.pdbx_description
1 polymer ?
#
loop_
_entity_poly.entity_id
_entity_poly.type
_entity_poly.pdbx_seq_one_letter_code
_entity_poly.pdbx_strand_id
1 'polypeptide(L)'
;MYRIVSYRQPRQLGWVILFALSGCMAIDVGPLPENDGVVREFLFTPNQQPLVSDSIDDITEIAQRATRNTPDEIAERTRTEEIRLDQLAYFFRSQQGQSYLLGEGPKAMVRGYPAAQCPVQTVVLAGGTTQDAISQALSTCHAELAQLDRTDDCGCSLLAYENVLHASPAEFEYAIDLPVRLFRNGQLDPTTYFSRSGTDGNGDEAITIEVAQQRLMVISFTDGTSDEAIVSFADGTQAAAERVLVGYDRGRIRQSFTLTEADGRRLRIIVGP
;
A
#
# COMPACT_ATOMS: atom_id res chain seq x y z
N MET A 1 58.10 46.91 32.91
CA MET A 1 57.98 45.46 32.64
C MET A 1 56.50 45.12 32.72
N TYR A 2 55.88 44.80 31.56
CA TYR A 2 54.53 44.22 31.30
C TYR A 2 53.32 44.68 32.17
N ARG A 3 52.13 45.00 31.66
CA ARG A 3 51.54 45.15 30.32
C ARG A 3 50.20 45.88 30.52
N ILE A 4 49.85 46.75 29.58
CA ILE A 4 48.64 47.58 29.48
C ILE A 4 47.43 46.73 29.07
N VAL A 5 46.21 47.04 29.56
CA VAL A 5 44.94 47.13 28.78
C VAL A 5 43.93 47.99 29.58
N SER A 6 43.92 49.33 29.43
CA SER A 6 42.99 50.14 28.61
C SER A 6 41.49 49.79 28.70
N TYR A 7 40.81 50.51 29.60
CA TYR A 7 39.38 50.80 29.55
C TYR A 7 39.09 51.81 28.42
N ARG A 8 38.13 51.53 27.53
CA ARG A 8 37.40 52.60 26.84
C ARG A 8 35.95 52.20 26.57
N GLN A 9 35.11 53.14 26.95
CA GLN A 9 33.66 53.12 27.06
C GLN A 9 32.96 53.39 25.71
N PRO A 10 31.61 53.34 25.66
CA PRO A 10 30.80 52.95 24.51
C PRO A 10 30.42 54.15 23.64
N ARG A 11 29.90 53.90 22.43
CA ARG A 11 28.66 54.52 21.92
C ARG A 11 28.37 54.20 20.44
N GLN A 12 27.07 53.95 20.21
CA GLN A 12 26.24 54.30 19.04
C GLN A 12 25.91 53.21 18.01
N LEU A 13 24.62 52.84 18.07
CA LEU A 13 23.64 52.76 16.99
C LEU A 13 24.15 52.45 15.57
N GLY A 14 23.80 51.25 15.12
CA GLY A 14 23.65 50.90 13.72
C GLY A 14 22.71 49.71 13.61
N TRP A 15 21.41 49.96 13.50
CA TRP A 15 20.42 48.95 13.15
C TRP A 15 20.76 48.41 11.76
N VAL A 16 21.18 47.14 11.67
CA VAL A 16 21.19 46.38 10.42
C VAL A 16 20.21 45.23 10.59
N ILE A 17 19.01 45.44 10.07
CA ILE A 17 18.01 44.39 9.84
C ILE A 17 18.52 43.58 8.64
N LEU A 18 19.08 42.41 8.92
CA LEU A 18 19.31 41.39 7.89
C LEU A 18 17.98 40.66 7.68
N PHE A 19 17.25 41.07 6.64
CA PHE A 19 16.17 40.26 6.07
C PHE A 19 16.80 39.00 5.47
N ALA A 20 16.75 37.89 6.21
CA ALA A 20 16.92 36.56 5.65
C ALA A 20 15.71 36.27 4.77
N LEU A 21 15.82 36.63 3.48
CA LEU A 21 15.00 36.04 2.43
C LEU A 21 15.42 34.56 2.32
N SER A 22 14.80 33.71 3.14
CA SER A 22 14.75 32.27 2.87
C SER A 22 13.92 32.08 1.62
N GLY A 23 14.56 32.23 0.47
CA GLY A 23 14.01 31.79 -0.80
C GLY A 23 13.68 30.30 -0.67
N CYS A 24 12.43 29.95 -0.88
CA CYS A 24 12.06 28.60 -1.26
C CYS A 24 12.78 28.32 -2.58
N MET A 25 14.00 27.77 -2.51
CA MET A 25 14.51 27.04 -3.66
C MET A 25 13.57 25.85 -3.82
N ALA A 26 12.65 25.96 -4.77
CA ALA A 26 12.07 24.78 -5.36
C ALA A 26 13.27 23.97 -5.83
N ILE A 27 13.51 22.83 -5.19
CA ILE A 27 14.41 21.83 -5.74
C ILE A 27 13.74 21.46 -7.05
N ASP A 28 14.27 21.98 -8.14
CA ASP A 28 13.89 21.57 -9.48
C ASP A 28 14.34 20.11 -9.56
N VAL A 29 13.40 19.20 -9.28
CA VAL A 29 13.63 17.77 -9.42
C VAL A 29 13.71 17.60 -10.93
N GLY A 30 14.94 17.68 -11.45
CA GLY A 30 15.20 17.46 -12.87
C GLY A 30 14.52 16.17 -13.34
N PRO A 31 14.20 16.04 -14.64
CA PRO A 31 13.55 14.85 -15.15
C PRO A 31 14.31 13.62 -14.66
N LEU A 32 13.58 12.70 -14.01
CA LEU A 32 14.15 11.45 -13.52
C LEU A 32 14.78 10.71 -14.71
N PRO A 33 15.95 10.09 -14.53
CA PRO A 33 16.70 9.47 -15.63
C PRO A 33 15.82 8.47 -16.39
N GLU A 34 15.71 8.62 -17.72
CA GLU A 34 14.79 7.84 -18.57
C GLU A 34 15.01 6.31 -18.51
N ASN A 35 16.16 5.85 -18.01
CA ASN A 35 16.61 4.45 -18.02
C ASN A 35 16.96 3.92 -16.60
N ASP A 36 16.08 4.11 -15.62
CA ASP A 36 16.19 3.48 -14.29
C ASP A 36 15.38 2.17 -14.18
N GLY A 37 14.75 1.71 -15.27
CA GLY A 37 13.92 0.51 -15.28
C GLY A 37 12.53 0.70 -14.65
N VAL A 38 12.18 1.92 -14.21
CA VAL A 38 10.89 2.21 -13.57
C VAL A 38 9.84 2.53 -14.63
N VAL A 39 8.75 1.78 -14.64
CA VAL A 39 7.57 2.07 -15.46
C VAL A 39 6.96 3.39 -14.99
N ARG A 40 6.95 4.41 -15.85
CA ARG A 40 6.42 5.75 -15.53
C ARG A 40 5.03 6.01 -16.11
N GLU A 41 4.64 5.19 -17.08
CA GLU A 41 3.40 5.32 -17.82
C GLU A 41 2.79 3.95 -18.00
N PHE A 42 1.47 3.89 -17.84
CA PHE A 42 0.70 2.68 -18.01
C PHE A 42 -0.31 2.86 -19.13
N LEU A 43 -0.52 1.82 -19.91
CA LEU A 43 -1.53 1.78 -20.96
C LEU A 43 -2.86 1.32 -20.36
N PHE A 44 -3.91 2.10 -20.55
CA PHE A 44 -5.27 1.74 -20.15
C PHE A 44 -6.24 1.93 -21.30
N THR A 45 -7.05 0.92 -21.63
CA THR A 45 -8.18 1.13 -22.55
C THR A 45 -9.47 1.20 -21.74
N PRO A 46 -10.24 2.30 -21.80
CA PRO A 46 -11.52 2.42 -21.10
C PRO A 46 -12.56 1.41 -21.59
N ASN A 47 -13.50 1.06 -20.69
CA ASN A 47 -14.61 0.14 -20.95
C ASN A 47 -14.18 -1.27 -21.40
N GLN A 48 -12.98 -1.71 -21.00
CA GLN A 48 -12.61 -3.12 -21.08
C GLN A 48 -13.49 -3.95 -20.13
N GLN A 49 -13.81 -5.18 -20.53
CA GLN A 49 -14.44 -6.12 -19.60
C GLN A 49 -13.38 -6.57 -18.59
N PRO A 50 -13.72 -6.59 -17.28
CA PRO A 50 -12.84 -7.16 -16.27
C PRO A 50 -12.44 -8.58 -16.64
N LEU A 51 -11.16 -8.89 -16.49
CA LEU A 51 -10.66 -10.25 -16.58
C LEU A 51 -10.67 -10.85 -15.18
N VAL A 52 -11.71 -11.65 -14.91
CA VAL A 52 -11.92 -12.35 -13.65
C VAL A 52 -11.84 -13.84 -13.92
N SER A 53 -11.03 -14.53 -13.13
CA SER A 53 -10.94 -15.97 -13.03
C SER A 53 -11.85 -16.42 -11.89
N ASP A 54 -12.88 -17.21 -12.20
CA ASP A 54 -13.83 -17.72 -11.21
C ASP A 54 -13.34 -19.04 -10.60
N SER A 55 -12.38 -19.73 -11.23
CA SER A 55 -11.80 -20.96 -10.70
C SER A 55 -10.37 -21.21 -11.22
N ILE A 56 -9.68 -22.21 -10.66
CA ILE A 56 -8.36 -22.64 -11.17
C ILE A 56 -8.42 -23.09 -12.64
N ASP A 57 -9.56 -23.64 -13.09
CA ASP A 57 -9.69 -24.26 -14.40
C ASP A 57 -9.68 -23.24 -15.56
N ASP A 58 -10.09 -22.00 -15.31
CA ASP A 58 -10.17 -20.94 -16.33
C ASP A 58 -8.91 -20.07 -16.45
N ILE A 59 -7.93 -20.24 -15.53
CA ILE A 59 -6.74 -19.39 -15.43
C ILE A 59 -6.00 -19.28 -16.77
N THR A 60 -5.81 -20.41 -17.45
CA THR A 60 -5.09 -20.44 -18.73
C THR A 60 -5.82 -19.64 -19.81
N GLU A 61 -7.16 -19.72 -19.86
CA GLU A 61 -7.96 -18.96 -20.80
C GLU A 61 -7.85 -17.45 -20.50
N ILE A 62 -7.97 -17.06 -19.23
CA ILE A 62 -7.87 -15.65 -18.81
C ILE A 62 -6.50 -15.08 -19.15
N ALA A 63 -5.41 -15.82 -18.87
CA ALA A 63 -4.06 -15.39 -19.20
C ALA A 63 -3.86 -15.22 -20.71
N GLN A 64 -4.34 -16.16 -21.54
CA GLN A 64 -4.30 -16.04 -23.00
C GLN A 64 -5.15 -14.87 -23.54
N ARG A 65 -6.29 -14.60 -22.91
CA ARG A 65 -7.14 -13.46 -23.28
C ARG A 65 -6.48 -12.12 -22.95
N ALA A 66 -5.81 -12.02 -21.79
CA ALA A 66 -5.07 -10.84 -21.39
C ALA A 66 -3.93 -10.53 -22.38
N THR A 67 -3.15 -11.55 -22.74
CA THR A 67 -1.96 -11.40 -23.59
C THR A 67 -2.23 -11.55 -25.08
N ARG A 68 -3.52 -11.56 -25.51
CA ARG A 68 -3.88 -11.70 -26.93
C ARG A 68 -3.26 -10.60 -27.81
N ASN A 69 -3.06 -9.41 -27.23
CA ASN A 69 -2.45 -8.28 -27.93
C ASN A 69 -1.19 -7.89 -27.17
N THR A 70 -0.15 -7.51 -27.90
CA THR A 70 1.09 -7.02 -27.29
C THR A 70 0.88 -5.62 -26.69
N PRO A 71 1.73 -5.18 -25.75
CA PRO A 71 1.71 -3.80 -25.26
C PRO A 71 1.77 -2.76 -26.40
N ASP A 72 2.59 -2.99 -27.42
CA ASP A 72 2.71 -2.09 -28.59
C ASP A 72 1.38 -2.01 -29.37
N GLU A 73 0.73 -3.15 -29.63
CA GLU A 73 -0.59 -3.18 -30.29
C GLU A 73 -1.68 -2.50 -29.45
N ILE A 74 -1.55 -2.54 -28.11
CA ILE A 74 -2.47 -1.84 -27.21
C ILE A 74 -2.25 -0.33 -27.27
N ALA A 75 -0.99 0.12 -27.31
CA ALA A 75 -0.63 1.54 -27.41
C ALA A 75 -1.15 2.19 -28.71
N GLU A 76 -1.18 1.44 -29.81
CA GLU A 76 -1.68 1.94 -31.11
C GLU A 76 -3.21 2.11 -31.18
N ARG A 77 -3.98 1.63 -30.20
CA ARG A 77 -5.44 1.73 -30.22
C ARG A 77 -5.90 3.16 -29.97
N THR A 78 -6.84 3.64 -30.78
CA THR A 78 -7.43 4.99 -30.67
C THR A 78 -8.02 5.33 -29.30
N ARG A 79 -8.44 4.33 -28.51
CA ARG A 79 -9.03 4.52 -27.18
C ARG A 79 -8.06 4.27 -26.03
N THR A 80 -6.82 3.85 -26.29
CA THR A 80 -5.85 3.64 -25.22
C THR A 80 -5.36 4.99 -24.73
N GLU A 81 -5.32 5.12 -23.41
CA GLU A 81 -4.83 6.27 -22.68
C GLU A 81 -3.51 5.90 -21.99
N GLU A 82 -2.57 6.83 -21.99
CA GLU A 82 -1.35 6.76 -21.18
C GLU A 82 -1.63 7.38 -19.81
N ILE A 83 -1.63 6.55 -18.78
CA ILE A 83 -1.84 6.95 -17.40
C ILE A 83 -0.48 7.10 -16.73
N ARG A 84 -0.17 8.32 -16.31
CA ARG A 84 1.08 8.61 -15.59
C ARG A 84 1.08 7.94 -14.22
N LEU A 85 2.25 7.44 -13.80
CA LEU A 85 2.44 6.76 -12.52
C LEU A 85 1.97 7.58 -11.31
N ASP A 86 2.11 8.91 -11.35
CA ASP A 86 1.70 9.80 -10.25
C ASP A 86 0.18 9.84 -10.02
N GLN A 87 -0.61 9.36 -10.98
CA GLN A 87 -2.06 9.20 -10.87
C GLN A 87 -2.46 7.88 -10.21
N LEU A 88 -1.52 6.93 -10.07
CA LEU A 88 -1.77 5.59 -9.58
C LEU A 88 -1.13 5.42 -8.20
N ALA A 89 -1.77 6.04 -7.19
CA ALA A 89 -1.26 6.13 -5.82
C ALA A 89 -0.83 4.79 -5.21
N TYR A 90 -1.52 3.71 -5.56
CA TYR A 90 -1.21 2.37 -5.10
C TYR A 90 0.24 1.97 -5.36
N PHE A 91 0.79 2.27 -6.55
CA PHE A 91 2.11 1.79 -6.95
C PHE A 91 3.26 2.40 -6.15
N PHE A 92 3.18 3.66 -5.73
CA PHE A 92 4.26 4.30 -4.97
C PHE A 92 3.99 4.37 -3.46
N ARG A 93 2.76 4.10 -3.00
CA ARG A 93 2.39 4.21 -1.57
C ARG A 93 2.16 2.88 -0.87
N SER A 94 1.90 1.80 -1.60
CA SER A 94 1.78 0.45 -1.03
C SER A 94 3.08 -0.33 -1.21
N GLN A 95 3.38 -1.23 -0.28
CA GLN A 95 4.55 -2.10 -0.37
C GLN A 95 4.46 -3.01 -1.61
N GLN A 96 3.33 -3.66 -1.84
CA GLN A 96 3.12 -4.52 -3.01
C GLN A 96 3.23 -3.74 -4.32
N GLY A 97 2.68 -2.52 -4.38
CA GLY A 97 2.80 -1.63 -5.53
C GLY A 97 4.26 -1.24 -5.80
N GLN A 98 5.03 -0.94 -4.76
CA GLN A 98 6.46 -0.63 -4.91
C GLN A 98 7.23 -1.86 -5.40
N SER A 99 6.97 -3.04 -4.86
CA SER A 99 7.55 -4.30 -5.33
C SER A 99 7.21 -4.56 -6.80
N TYR A 100 6.00 -4.23 -7.25
CA TYR A 100 5.60 -4.33 -8.66
C TYR A 100 6.41 -3.36 -9.54
N LEU A 101 6.58 -2.11 -9.12
CA LEU A 101 7.34 -1.12 -9.89
C LEU A 101 8.82 -1.51 -10.04
N LEU A 102 9.42 -1.96 -8.94
CA LEU A 102 10.85 -2.31 -8.86
C LEU A 102 11.15 -3.69 -9.44
N GLY A 103 10.13 -4.53 -9.62
CA GLY A 103 10.29 -5.87 -10.19
C GLY A 103 10.70 -5.83 -11.66
N GLU A 104 11.82 -6.47 -11.97
CA GLU A 104 12.28 -6.70 -13.34
C GLU A 104 11.58 -7.94 -13.96
N GLY A 105 11.40 -7.90 -15.27
CA GLY A 105 10.79 -9.00 -16.04
C GLY A 105 9.26 -9.01 -16.02
N PRO A 106 8.66 -10.10 -16.54
CA PRO A 106 7.21 -10.24 -16.59
C PRO A 106 6.60 -10.27 -15.19
N LYS A 107 5.56 -9.46 -15.01
CA LYS A 107 4.90 -9.25 -13.73
C LYS A 107 3.41 -9.08 -13.88
N ALA A 108 2.67 -9.54 -12.88
CA ALA A 108 1.22 -9.41 -12.83
C ALA A 108 0.75 -9.08 -11.42
N MET A 109 -0.34 -8.31 -11.35
CA MET A 109 -1.03 -7.95 -10.11
C MET A 109 -2.48 -8.40 -10.21
N VAL A 110 -2.92 -9.17 -9.22
CA VAL A 110 -4.27 -9.74 -9.14
C VAL A 110 -4.86 -9.41 -7.78
N ARG A 111 -6.17 -9.15 -7.74
CA ARG A 111 -6.94 -8.93 -6.51
C ARG A 111 -8.17 -9.82 -6.48
N GLY A 112 -8.58 -10.24 -5.30
CA GLY A 112 -9.85 -10.93 -5.09
C GLY A 112 -11.04 -10.10 -5.59
N TYR A 113 -12.05 -10.76 -6.13
CA TYR A 113 -13.23 -10.15 -6.75
C TYR A 113 -14.52 -10.79 -6.23
N PRO A 114 -15.52 -10.03 -5.76
CA PRO A 114 -15.53 -8.56 -5.64
C PRO A 114 -14.57 -8.04 -4.55
N ALA A 115 -13.86 -6.95 -4.85
CA ALA A 115 -12.81 -6.40 -3.98
C ALA A 115 -13.30 -6.16 -2.53
N ALA A 116 -14.53 -5.69 -2.37
CA ALA A 116 -15.11 -5.35 -1.06
C ALA A 116 -15.29 -6.55 -0.09
N GLN A 117 -15.23 -7.78 -0.60
CA GLN A 117 -15.50 -9.03 0.14
C GLN A 117 -14.35 -10.05 0.08
N CYS A 118 -13.42 -9.88 -0.87
CA CYS A 118 -12.37 -10.85 -1.16
C CYS A 118 -11.00 -10.22 -0.85
N PRO A 119 -10.47 -10.40 0.38
CA PRO A 119 -9.34 -9.63 0.91
C PRO A 119 -7.97 -10.16 0.48
N VAL A 120 -7.85 -10.57 -0.79
CA VAL A 120 -6.60 -11.10 -1.36
C VAL A 120 -6.05 -10.11 -2.38
N GLN A 121 -4.74 -9.85 -2.32
CA GLN A 121 -4.03 -9.20 -3.41
C GLN A 121 -2.62 -9.74 -3.51
N THR A 122 -2.25 -10.13 -4.72
CA THR A 122 -0.96 -10.74 -5.01
C THR A 122 -0.26 -9.99 -6.13
N VAL A 123 1.06 -9.93 -6.00
CA VAL A 123 1.99 -9.44 -7.02
C VAL A 123 2.99 -10.54 -7.27
N VAL A 124 3.07 -10.98 -8.53
CA VAL A 124 4.03 -12.00 -8.95
C VAL A 124 5.02 -11.39 -9.92
N LEU A 125 6.30 -11.68 -9.67
CA LEU A 125 7.42 -11.44 -10.57
C LEU A 125 7.91 -12.81 -11.05
N ALA A 126 7.73 -13.11 -12.33
CA ALA A 126 8.03 -14.44 -12.87
C ALA A 126 9.26 -14.42 -13.79
N GLY A 127 10.12 -15.43 -13.67
CA GLY A 127 11.17 -15.71 -14.65
C GLY A 127 10.58 -16.52 -15.81
N GLY A 128 9.89 -15.88 -16.75
CA GLY A 128 9.18 -16.59 -17.83
C GLY A 128 8.54 -15.64 -18.84
N THR A 129 7.32 -15.95 -19.26
CA THR A 129 6.49 -15.07 -20.10
C THR A 129 5.50 -14.27 -19.26
N THR A 130 4.94 -13.20 -19.83
CA THR A 130 3.84 -12.43 -19.22
C THR A 130 2.63 -13.32 -18.91
N GLN A 131 2.35 -14.30 -19.77
CA GLN A 131 1.27 -15.26 -19.56
C GLN A 131 1.53 -16.14 -18.33
N ASP A 132 2.79 -16.54 -18.10
CA ASP A 132 3.18 -17.30 -16.90
C ASP A 132 3.00 -16.46 -15.64
N ALA A 133 3.41 -15.19 -15.66
CA ALA A 133 3.24 -14.26 -14.54
C ALA A 133 1.76 -14.09 -14.16
N ILE A 134 0.88 -13.90 -15.16
CA ILE A 134 -0.57 -13.79 -14.95
C ILE A 134 -1.14 -15.10 -14.40
N SER A 135 -0.78 -16.24 -15.00
CA SER A 135 -1.29 -17.54 -14.57
C SER A 135 -0.89 -17.85 -13.13
N GLN A 136 0.37 -17.56 -12.77
CA GLN A 136 0.88 -17.72 -11.42
C GLN A 136 0.18 -16.77 -10.44
N ALA A 137 0.00 -15.49 -10.78
CA ALA A 137 -0.72 -14.54 -9.93
C ALA A 137 -2.17 -14.97 -9.67
N LEU A 138 -2.90 -15.42 -10.70
CA LEU A 138 -4.27 -15.92 -10.52
C LEU A 138 -4.29 -17.19 -9.64
N SER A 139 -3.33 -18.10 -9.85
CA SER A 139 -3.22 -19.33 -9.06
C SER A 139 -2.92 -19.04 -7.59
N THR A 140 -2.00 -18.11 -7.32
CA THR A 140 -1.67 -17.65 -5.96
C THR A 140 -2.87 -16.99 -5.30
N CYS A 141 -3.60 -16.13 -6.02
CA CYS A 141 -4.82 -15.52 -5.50
C CYS A 141 -5.87 -16.55 -5.08
N HIS A 142 -6.14 -17.56 -5.92
CA HIS A 142 -7.08 -18.64 -5.59
C HIS A 142 -6.59 -19.48 -4.40
N ALA A 143 -5.29 -19.74 -4.30
CA ALA A 143 -4.71 -20.46 -3.17
C ALA A 143 -4.86 -19.67 -1.85
N GLU A 144 -4.65 -18.35 -1.87
CA GLU A 144 -4.87 -17.47 -0.71
C GLU A 144 -6.37 -17.38 -0.33
N LEU A 145 -7.28 -17.31 -1.32
CA LEU A 145 -8.72 -17.34 -1.04
C LEU A 145 -9.17 -18.67 -0.43
N ALA A 146 -8.58 -19.79 -0.85
CA ALA A 146 -8.84 -21.10 -0.27
C ALA A 146 -8.38 -21.20 1.19
N GLN A 147 -7.27 -20.56 1.56
CA GLN A 147 -6.81 -20.49 2.96
C GLN A 147 -7.77 -19.70 3.86
N LEU A 148 -8.56 -18.79 3.27
CA LEU A 148 -9.54 -17.96 3.97
C LEU A 148 -10.96 -18.54 3.94
N ASP A 149 -11.16 -19.75 3.39
CA ASP A 149 -12.48 -20.36 3.16
C ASP A 149 -13.43 -19.45 2.35
N ARG A 150 -12.92 -18.83 1.27
CA ARG A 150 -13.65 -17.87 0.42
C ARG A 150 -13.84 -18.29 -1.04
N THR A 151 -13.58 -19.55 -1.39
CA THR A 151 -13.61 -20.01 -2.80
C THR A 151 -14.95 -19.85 -3.50
N ASP A 152 -16.06 -19.96 -2.77
CA ASP A 152 -17.39 -20.07 -3.39
C ASP A 152 -18.00 -18.70 -3.75
N ASP A 153 -17.55 -17.63 -3.07
CA ASP A 153 -18.09 -16.26 -3.20
C ASP A 153 -17.08 -15.28 -3.83
N CYS A 154 -15.86 -15.75 -4.15
CA CYS A 154 -14.77 -14.93 -4.64
C CYS A 154 -14.11 -15.50 -5.90
N GLY A 155 -13.86 -14.64 -6.88
CA GLY A 155 -12.93 -14.88 -7.99
C GLY A 155 -11.64 -14.07 -7.83
N CYS A 156 -10.79 -14.11 -8.85
CA CYS A 156 -9.52 -13.39 -8.92
C CYS A 156 -9.47 -12.52 -10.17
N SER A 157 -9.43 -11.19 -9.98
CA SER A 157 -9.38 -10.22 -11.07
C SER A 157 -7.96 -9.76 -11.37
N LEU A 158 -7.57 -9.83 -12.65
CA LEU A 158 -6.33 -9.26 -13.15
C LEU A 158 -6.42 -7.74 -13.17
N LEU A 159 -5.59 -7.07 -12.37
CA LEU A 159 -5.54 -5.61 -12.29
C LEU A 159 -4.57 -5.02 -13.31
N ALA A 160 -3.34 -5.56 -13.36
CA ALA A 160 -2.29 -5.08 -14.25
C ALA A 160 -1.29 -6.18 -14.58
N TYR A 161 -0.64 -6.07 -15.74
CA TYR A 161 0.56 -6.82 -16.08
C TYR A 161 1.55 -5.88 -16.77
N GLU A 162 2.85 -6.04 -16.50
CA GLU A 162 3.90 -5.14 -17.00
C GLU A 162 3.56 -3.64 -16.84
N ASN A 163 3.26 -2.93 -17.93
CA ASN A 163 2.80 -1.55 -17.96
C ASN A 163 1.36 -1.40 -18.49
N VAL A 164 0.56 -2.47 -18.53
CA VAL A 164 -0.83 -2.48 -18.99
C VAL A 164 -1.78 -2.60 -17.80
N LEU A 165 -2.72 -1.66 -17.68
CA LEU A 165 -3.82 -1.73 -16.72
C LEU A 165 -5.03 -2.41 -17.37
N HIS A 166 -5.53 -3.45 -16.71
CA HIS A 166 -6.82 -4.06 -17.02
C HIS A 166 -7.94 -3.58 -16.10
N ALA A 167 -7.60 -3.14 -14.90
CA ALA A 167 -8.51 -2.46 -14.01
C ALA A 167 -8.50 -0.94 -14.26
N SER A 168 -9.59 -0.27 -13.93
CA SER A 168 -9.66 1.19 -14.04
C SER A 168 -8.66 1.87 -13.09
N PRO A 169 -8.14 3.07 -13.41
CA PRO A 169 -7.26 3.82 -12.51
C PRO A 169 -7.79 3.98 -11.07
N ALA A 170 -9.12 4.04 -10.89
CA ALA A 170 -9.75 4.12 -9.59
C ALA A 170 -9.47 2.89 -8.67
N GLU A 171 -9.22 1.71 -9.26
CA GLU A 171 -8.85 0.50 -8.51
C GLU A 171 -7.42 0.56 -7.93
N PHE A 172 -6.62 1.53 -8.41
CA PHE A 172 -5.26 1.83 -7.94
C PHE A 172 -5.21 3.09 -7.07
N GLU A 173 -6.35 3.53 -6.53
CA GLU A 173 -6.35 4.46 -5.40
C GLU A 173 -5.68 3.82 -4.17
N TYR A 174 -5.13 4.66 -3.29
CA TYR A 174 -4.56 4.22 -2.03
C TYR A 174 -4.88 5.21 -0.92
N ALA A 175 -5.66 4.77 0.07
CA ALA A 175 -5.99 5.58 1.23
C ALA A 175 -4.81 5.65 2.22
N ILE A 176 -4.32 6.86 2.46
CA ILE A 176 -3.30 7.20 3.47
C ILE A 176 -4.00 7.35 4.82
N ASP A 177 -3.30 6.99 5.91
CA ASP A 177 -3.74 7.28 7.29
C ASP A 177 -5.21 6.90 7.54
N LEU A 178 -5.50 5.59 7.56
CA LEU A 178 -6.88 5.13 7.74
C LEU A 178 -7.36 5.44 9.15
N PRO A 179 -8.62 5.88 9.32
CA PRO A 179 -9.21 6.00 10.64
C PRO A 179 -9.21 4.64 11.33
N VAL A 180 -9.00 4.67 12.63
CA VAL A 180 -9.10 3.48 13.48
C VAL A 180 -10.17 3.71 14.54
N ARG A 181 -11.04 2.71 14.71
CA ARG A 181 -12.05 2.70 15.77
C ARG A 181 -11.64 1.67 16.80
N LEU A 182 -11.48 2.11 18.05
CA LEU A 182 -11.19 1.23 19.18
C LEU A 182 -12.45 1.01 20.01
N PHE A 183 -12.73 -0.23 20.35
CA PHE A 183 -13.78 -0.59 21.28
C PHE A 183 -13.17 -1.26 22.51
N ARG A 184 -13.41 -0.68 23.69
CA ARG A 184 -12.96 -1.22 24.98
C ARG A 184 -14.15 -1.74 25.74
N ASN A 185 -14.16 -3.04 26.04
CA ASN A 185 -15.30 -3.73 26.67
C ASN A 185 -16.64 -3.45 25.96
N GLY A 186 -16.61 -3.37 24.62
CA GLY A 186 -17.79 -3.12 23.79
C GLY A 186 -18.19 -1.64 23.66
N GLN A 187 -17.52 -0.71 24.35
CA GLN A 187 -17.77 0.72 24.21
C GLN A 187 -16.77 1.36 23.24
N LEU A 188 -17.27 2.16 22.31
CA LEU A 188 -16.43 2.93 21.38
C LEU A 188 -15.62 3.98 22.14
N ASP A 189 -14.30 3.95 21.95
CA ASP A 189 -13.41 5.01 22.42
C ASP A 189 -13.68 6.28 21.60
N PRO A 190 -13.98 7.43 22.24
CA PRO A 190 -14.31 8.66 21.53
C PRO A 190 -13.10 9.32 20.85
N THR A 191 -11.89 8.82 21.11
CA THR A 191 -10.66 9.38 20.57
C THR A 191 -10.51 9.07 19.07
N THR A 192 -9.94 10.02 18.32
CA THR A 192 -9.62 9.80 16.91
C THR A 192 -8.22 9.19 16.78
N TYR A 193 -8.16 8.04 16.12
CA TYR A 193 -6.93 7.30 15.86
C TYR A 193 -6.70 7.17 14.36
N PHE A 194 -5.43 7.09 13.97
CA PHE A 194 -5.01 6.87 12.58
C PHE A 194 -4.11 5.65 12.50
N SER A 195 -4.08 5.01 11.33
CA SER A 195 -3.21 3.86 11.08
C SER A 195 -2.35 4.02 9.84
N ARG A 196 -1.11 3.52 9.96
CA ARG A 196 -0.12 3.44 8.89
C ARG A 196 0.32 2.01 8.68
N SER A 197 0.31 1.56 7.43
CA SER A 197 0.92 0.28 7.05
C SER A 197 2.43 0.45 6.94
N GLY A 198 3.17 -0.59 7.29
CA GLY A 198 4.62 -0.66 7.20
C GLY A 198 5.11 -2.04 7.61
N THR A 199 6.31 -2.10 8.17
CA THR A 199 6.88 -3.32 8.76
C THR A 199 7.27 -3.10 10.21
N ASP A 200 7.34 -4.17 11.00
CA ASP A 200 7.60 -4.09 12.45
C ASP A 200 9.09 -3.98 12.84
N GLY A 201 9.97 -3.89 11.83
CA GLY A 201 11.42 -3.86 12.00
C GLY A 201 12.10 -5.23 11.90
N ASN A 202 11.36 -6.33 12.07
CA ASN A 202 11.84 -7.69 11.80
C ASN A 202 11.56 -8.13 10.36
N GLY A 203 10.74 -7.36 9.63
CA GLY A 203 10.36 -7.61 8.25
C GLY A 203 8.92 -8.05 8.09
N ASP A 204 8.23 -8.36 9.19
CA ASP A 204 6.81 -8.73 9.20
C ASP A 204 5.95 -7.51 8.87
N GLU A 205 4.78 -7.77 8.27
CA GLU A 205 3.81 -6.73 7.98
C GLU A 205 3.27 -6.13 9.28
N ALA A 206 3.11 -4.80 9.30
CA ALA A 206 2.70 -4.08 10.48
C ALA A 206 1.71 -2.96 10.20
N ILE A 207 0.83 -2.72 11.18
CA ILE A 207 -0.05 -1.56 11.24
C ILE A 207 0.28 -0.78 12.51
N THR A 208 0.83 0.42 12.32
CA THR A 208 1.07 1.35 13.43
C THR A 208 -0.20 2.16 13.68
N ILE A 209 -0.67 2.19 14.93
CA ILE A 209 -1.80 3.02 15.36
C ILE A 209 -1.28 4.22 16.13
N GLU A 210 -1.70 5.41 15.71
CA GLU A 210 -1.26 6.69 16.24
C GLU A 210 -2.45 7.50 16.80
N VAL A 211 -2.16 8.29 17.83
CA VAL A 211 -3.05 9.31 18.40
C VAL A 211 -2.25 10.59 18.58
N ALA A 212 -2.74 11.72 18.07
CA ALA A 212 -2.04 13.01 18.17
C ALA A 212 -0.54 12.93 17.76
N GLN A 213 -0.23 12.19 16.70
CA GLN A 213 1.13 11.94 16.18
C GLN A 213 2.06 11.15 17.12
N GLN A 214 1.50 10.52 18.15
CA GLN A 214 2.22 9.60 19.03
C GLN A 214 1.80 8.17 18.74
N ARG A 215 2.79 7.29 18.62
CA ARG A 215 2.56 5.86 18.45
C ARG A 215 1.93 5.27 19.72
N LEU A 216 0.74 4.72 19.58
CA LEU A 216 0.01 4.06 20.66
C LEU A 216 0.31 2.56 20.72
N MET A 217 0.25 1.89 19.56
CA MET A 217 0.51 0.46 19.43
C MET A 217 0.92 0.11 18.00
N VAL A 218 1.53 -1.07 17.85
CA VAL A 218 1.87 -1.69 16.57
C VAL A 218 1.22 -3.06 16.52
N ILE A 219 0.56 -3.38 15.43
CA ILE A 219 -0.02 -4.69 15.17
C ILE A 219 0.83 -5.38 14.11
N SER A 220 1.53 -6.46 14.46
CA SER A 220 2.38 -7.24 13.56
C SER A 220 1.72 -8.58 13.19
N PHE A 221 1.95 -9.07 11.98
CA PHE A 221 1.49 -10.37 11.51
C PHE A 221 2.41 -10.93 10.41
N THR A 222 2.60 -12.24 10.41
CA THR A 222 3.64 -12.94 9.63
C THR A 222 3.36 -12.98 8.13
N ASP A 223 2.08 -13.00 7.74
CA ASP A 223 1.66 -12.94 6.34
C ASP A 223 0.32 -12.20 6.19
N GLY A 224 0.03 -11.75 4.97
CA GLY A 224 -1.16 -10.96 4.65
C GLY A 224 -2.49 -11.67 4.96
N THR A 225 -2.47 -13.01 5.09
CA THR A 225 -3.63 -13.90 5.25
C THR A 225 -3.84 -14.44 6.66
N SER A 226 -2.84 -14.32 7.55
CA SER A 226 -2.88 -14.89 8.89
C SER A 226 -4.05 -14.34 9.72
N ASP A 227 -4.73 -15.24 10.43
CA ASP A 227 -5.78 -14.94 11.42
C ASP A 227 -5.19 -14.59 12.79
N GLU A 228 -3.88 -14.68 12.97
CA GLU A 228 -3.17 -14.33 14.18
C GLU A 228 -2.36 -13.03 13.99
N ALA A 229 -2.36 -12.20 15.02
CA ALA A 229 -1.56 -10.99 15.07
C ALA A 229 -1.02 -10.76 16.50
N ILE A 230 0.04 -9.97 16.60
CA ILE A 230 0.60 -9.54 17.89
C ILE A 230 0.44 -8.02 17.99
N VAL A 231 -0.24 -7.57 19.04
CA VAL A 231 -0.35 -6.14 19.37
C VAL A 231 0.72 -5.80 20.40
N SER A 232 1.65 -4.93 20.02
CA SER A 232 2.68 -4.36 20.88
C SER A 232 2.26 -2.95 21.32
N PHE A 233 2.13 -2.72 22.62
CA PHE A 233 1.76 -1.43 23.19
C PHE A 233 2.97 -0.54 23.47
N ALA A 234 2.74 0.76 23.64
CA ALA A 234 3.81 1.73 23.92
C ALA A 234 4.58 1.46 25.23
N ASP A 235 3.99 0.78 26.20
CA ASP A 235 4.63 0.37 27.46
C ASP A 235 5.49 -0.90 27.34
N GLY A 236 5.58 -1.47 26.14
CA GLY A 236 6.34 -2.69 25.86
C GLY A 236 5.57 -3.99 26.10
N THR A 237 4.33 -3.92 26.56
CA THR A 237 3.48 -5.12 26.69
C THR A 237 3.04 -5.63 25.32
N GLN A 238 2.82 -6.94 25.22
CA GLN A 238 2.35 -7.61 24.01
C GLN A 238 1.14 -8.47 24.32
N ALA A 239 0.23 -8.56 23.36
CA ALA A 239 -0.94 -9.42 23.43
C ALA A 239 -1.22 -10.05 22.07
N ALA A 240 -1.57 -11.34 22.07
CA ALA A 240 -2.08 -12.00 20.89
C ALA A 240 -3.48 -11.45 20.54
N ALA A 241 -3.73 -11.30 19.25
CA ALA A 241 -4.99 -10.84 18.70
C ALA A 241 -5.46 -11.76 17.57
N GLU A 242 -6.76 -12.00 17.54
CA GLU A 242 -7.44 -12.61 16.40
C GLU A 242 -7.70 -11.53 15.34
N ARG A 243 -7.30 -11.80 14.10
CA ARG A 243 -7.43 -10.91 12.94
C ARG A 243 -8.53 -11.43 12.03
N VAL A 244 -9.39 -10.51 11.61
CA VAL A 244 -10.48 -10.79 10.66
C VAL A 244 -10.36 -9.85 9.48
N LEU A 245 -10.20 -10.41 8.29
CA LEU A 245 -10.16 -9.69 7.02
C LEU A 245 -11.56 -9.56 6.44
N VAL A 246 -11.88 -8.40 5.86
CA VAL A 246 -13.19 -8.16 5.23
C VAL A 246 -13.07 -8.03 3.73
N GLY A 247 -12.22 -7.12 3.25
CA GLY A 247 -12.06 -6.84 1.83
C GLY A 247 -11.40 -5.49 1.59
N TYR A 248 -11.10 -5.20 0.33
CA TYR A 248 -10.45 -3.97 -0.09
C TYR A 248 -11.42 -2.79 -0.18
N ASP A 249 -10.91 -1.63 0.23
CA ASP A 249 -11.48 -0.32 -0.03
C ASP A 249 -10.33 0.67 -0.29
N ARG A 250 -10.36 1.34 -1.45
CA ARG A 250 -9.32 2.30 -1.90
C ARG A 250 -7.89 1.80 -1.68
N GLY A 251 -7.60 0.58 -2.17
CA GLY A 251 -6.27 -0.04 -2.10
C GLY A 251 -5.82 -0.51 -0.71
N ARG A 252 -6.71 -0.51 0.29
CA ARG A 252 -6.42 -0.98 1.66
C ARG A 252 -7.39 -2.07 2.08
N ILE A 253 -6.88 -3.08 2.78
CA ILE A 253 -7.74 -4.10 3.40
C ILE A 253 -8.42 -3.49 4.64
N ARG A 254 -9.75 -3.58 4.66
CA ARG A 254 -10.56 -3.39 5.87
C ARG A 254 -10.44 -4.64 6.74
N GLN A 255 -10.05 -4.45 7.98
CA GLN A 255 -9.78 -5.55 8.90
C GLN A 255 -10.06 -5.16 10.34
N SER A 256 -10.31 -6.17 11.18
CA SER A 256 -10.45 -5.98 12.61
C SER A 256 -9.60 -6.93 13.40
N PHE A 257 -9.17 -6.49 14.59
CA PHE A 257 -8.37 -7.26 15.52
C PHE A 257 -9.09 -7.33 16.86
N THR A 258 -9.13 -8.50 17.47
CA THR A 258 -9.75 -8.71 18.79
C THR A 258 -8.75 -9.35 19.72
N LEU A 259 -8.58 -8.77 20.91
CA LEU A 259 -7.66 -9.26 21.93
C LEU A 259 -8.21 -9.05 23.34
N THR A 260 -7.59 -9.72 24.30
CA THR A 260 -7.82 -9.50 25.73
C THR A 260 -6.54 -8.92 26.34
N GLU A 261 -6.64 -7.72 26.92
CA GLU A 261 -5.55 -7.05 27.64
C GLU A 261 -5.20 -7.84 28.92
N ALA A 262 -4.01 -7.60 29.48
CA ALA A 262 -3.52 -8.32 30.67
C ALA A 262 -4.42 -8.19 31.91
N ASP A 263 -5.22 -7.11 31.98
CA ASP A 263 -6.20 -6.86 33.04
C ASP A 263 -7.58 -7.51 32.77
N GLY A 264 -7.71 -8.30 31.71
CA GLY A 264 -8.93 -9.01 31.33
C GLY A 264 -9.91 -8.18 30.49
N ARG A 265 -9.59 -6.92 30.17
CA ARG A 265 -10.44 -6.09 29.30
C ARG A 265 -10.36 -6.55 27.85
N ARG A 266 -11.51 -6.57 27.16
CA ARG A 266 -11.56 -6.88 25.73
C ARG A 266 -11.31 -5.62 24.92
N LEU A 267 -10.41 -5.71 23.95
CA LEU A 267 -10.14 -4.66 22.99
C LEU A 267 -10.48 -5.17 21.59
N ARG A 268 -11.28 -4.39 20.85
CA ARG A 268 -11.50 -4.60 19.41
C ARG A 268 -11.02 -3.37 18.66
N ILE A 269 -10.22 -3.60 17.64
CA ILE A 269 -9.61 -2.59 16.79
C ILE A 269 -10.21 -2.77 15.40
N ILE A 270 -10.75 -1.73 14.80
CA ILE A 270 -11.23 -1.75 13.41
C ILE A 270 -10.37 -0.76 12.61
N VAL A 271 -9.71 -1.28 11.59
CA VAL A 271 -8.85 -0.53 10.67
C VAL A 271 -9.53 -0.50 9.30
N GLY A 272 -9.88 0.70 8.85
CA GLY A 272 -10.60 0.91 7.59
C GLY A 272 -11.41 2.19 7.62
N PRO A 273 -11.77 2.74 6.44
CA PRO A 273 -12.70 3.87 6.35
C PRO A 273 -14.04 3.60 7.05
#